data_AF-A0A4V1QU28-F1
#
_entry.id   AF-A0A4V1QU28-F1
#
_cell.length_a   1.000
_cell.length_b   1.000
_cell.length_c   1.000
_cell.angle_alpha   90.00
_cell.angle_beta   90.00
_cell.angle_gamma   90.00
#
_symmetry.space_group_name_H-M   'P 1'
#
loop_
_entity.id
_entity.type
_entity.pdbx_description
1 polymer ?
#
loop_
_entity_poly.entity_id
_entity_poly.type
_entity_poly.pdbx_seq_one_letter_code
_entity_poly.pdbx_strand_id
1 'polypeptide(L)'
;MKAARKRMRLDTFRALTTTFAPPLIGFCFPVRLTGRTLEPMSASTSLTLSNCHALIADCALRCVKSLQMPVWVLLEASEFGVLANFWLFCSQRWEDSRMMQEHYVLKSVKALRNAVSHGSCIVNGFGSSGELAGYRPNELITDSLNTAGMRNTKTRRARLRNLRMSQIAATLYMSAALCPNRGTRTRHAIFMNDVRVYAESQSHLFSSNDNVKYSFDFIWKLVDVWVPMR
;
A
#
# COMPACT_ATOMS: atom_id res chain seq x y z
N MET A 1 -16.67 8.20 -18.43
CA MET A 1 -16.50 7.83 -17.01
C MET A 1 -15.75 6.51 -16.78
N LYS A 2 -16.19 5.36 -17.33
CA LYS A 2 -15.48 4.07 -17.19
C LYS A 2 -14.02 4.12 -17.68
N ALA A 3 -13.74 4.85 -18.76
CA ALA A 3 -12.39 5.04 -19.29
C ALA A 3 -11.46 5.82 -18.34
N ALA A 4 -11.96 6.88 -17.70
CA ALA A 4 -11.20 7.67 -16.72
C ALA A 4 -10.89 6.84 -15.46
N ARG A 5 -11.87 6.09 -14.93
CA ARG A 5 -11.67 5.15 -13.81
C ARG A 5 -10.66 4.04 -14.16
N LYS A 6 -10.72 3.50 -15.38
CA LYS A 6 -9.78 2.47 -15.86
C LYS A 6 -8.36 3.01 -16.01
N ARG A 7 -8.21 4.24 -16.50
CA ARG A 7 -6.91 4.92 -16.65
C ARG A 7 -6.31 5.30 -15.30
N MET A 8 -7.09 5.84 -14.37
CA MET A 8 -6.63 6.15 -13.01
C MET A 8 -6.16 4.91 -12.23
N ARG A 9 -6.85 3.76 -12.37
CA ARG A 9 -6.37 2.47 -11.83
C ARG A 9 -5.04 2.04 -12.43
N LEU A 10 -4.82 2.29 -13.72
CA LEU A 10 -3.57 2.01 -14.41
C LEU A 10 -2.42 2.90 -13.91
N ASP A 11 -2.71 4.16 -13.59
CA ASP A 11 -1.73 5.13 -13.11
C ASP A 11 -1.36 4.89 -11.63
N THR A 12 -2.35 4.55 -10.79
CA THR A 12 -2.11 4.06 -9.42
C THR A 12 -1.25 2.79 -9.44
N PHE A 13 -1.47 1.93 -10.42
CA PHE A 13 -0.68 0.75 -10.65
C PHE A 13 0.75 1.06 -11.12
N ARG A 14 0.96 2.02 -12.03
CA ARG A 14 2.31 2.47 -12.41
C ARG A 14 3.08 2.91 -11.16
N ALA A 15 2.51 3.76 -10.33
CA ALA A 15 3.11 4.22 -9.08
C ALA A 15 3.41 3.09 -8.08
N LEU A 16 2.56 2.06 -8.00
CA LEU A 16 2.87 0.84 -7.24
C LEU A 16 4.10 0.12 -7.81
N THR A 17 4.18 -0.06 -9.13
CA THR A 17 5.26 -0.83 -9.77
C THR A 17 6.60 -0.10 -9.89
N THR A 18 6.61 1.19 -10.24
CA THR A 18 7.85 1.99 -10.32
C THR A 18 8.51 2.17 -8.97
N THR A 19 7.77 1.96 -7.87
CA THR A 19 8.37 2.03 -6.54
C THR A 19 8.67 0.68 -5.87
N PHE A 20 8.31 -0.44 -6.49
CA PHE A 20 8.75 -1.77 -6.07
C PHE A 20 10.00 -2.25 -6.84
N ALA A 21 10.34 -1.60 -7.95
CA ALA A 21 11.70 -1.66 -8.49
C ALA A 21 12.55 -0.62 -7.74
N PRO A 22 13.73 -0.98 -7.20
CA PRO A 22 14.71 0.05 -6.87
C PRO A 22 15.25 0.59 -8.20
N PRO A 23 15.17 1.91 -8.41
CA PRO A 23 16.32 2.54 -9.01
C PRO A 23 16.88 3.59 -8.05
N LEU A 24 18.20 3.54 -8.01
CA LEU A 24 19.14 4.64 -7.82
C LEU A 24 18.56 6.02 -8.20
N ILE A 25 19.17 7.06 -7.61
CA ILE A 25 18.97 8.51 -7.82
C ILE A 25 17.99 9.08 -6.77
N GLY A 26 18.45 9.68 -5.67
CA GLY A 26 19.39 10.79 -5.68
C GLY A 26 18.66 12.10 -5.99
N PHE A 27 17.71 12.50 -5.14
CA PHE A 27 17.31 13.90 -5.08
C PHE A 27 17.53 14.41 -3.65
N CYS A 28 18.73 14.97 -3.47
CA CYS A 28 19.02 15.99 -2.48
C CYS A 28 17.87 17.00 -2.47
N PHE A 29 17.31 17.22 -1.28
CA PHE A 29 16.66 18.47 -0.92
C PHE A 29 17.61 19.64 -1.24
N PRO A 30 17.19 20.67 -1.98
CA PRO A 30 17.65 22.01 -1.73
C PRO A 30 16.58 22.68 -0.86
N VAL A 31 16.86 22.74 0.44
CA VAL A 31 16.33 23.81 1.27
C VAL A 31 16.81 25.12 0.64
N ARG A 32 15.89 25.94 0.16
CA ARG A 32 16.16 27.35 -0.13
C ARG A 32 15.18 28.21 0.66
N LEU A 33 15.60 28.53 1.88
CA LEU A 33 15.10 29.65 2.65
C LEU A 33 15.49 30.93 1.91
N THR A 34 14.51 31.63 1.36
CA THR A 34 14.64 33.08 1.09
C THR A 34 13.32 33.71 1.48
N GLY A 35 13.37 34.43 2.60
CA GLY A 35 12.21 34.92 3.32
C GLY A 35 11.48 36.05 2.63
N ARG A 36 10.24 36.25 3.07
CA ARG A 36 9.63 37.54 3.40
C ARG A 36 8.41 37.27 4.30
N THR A 37 8.58 37.59 5.58
CA THR A 37 7.58 38.04 6.56
C THR A 37 6.24 37.28 6.63
N LEU A 38 6.15 36.39 7.63
CA LEU A 38 4.89 35.93 8.22
C LEU A 38 4.44 36.96 9.27
N GLU A 39 3.36 37.68 8.98
CA GLU A 39 2.54 38.33 10.01
C GLU A 39 1.72 37.26 10.76
N PRO A 40 1.53 37.36 12.08
CA PRO A 40 0.84 36.35 12.87
C PRO A 40 -0.68 36.50 12.74
N MET A 41 -1.33 35.62 11.99
CA MET A 41 -2.78 35.41 12.15
C MET A 41 -3.02 34.52 13.36
N SER A 42 -3.81 35.07 14.28
CA SER A 42 -4.21 34.52 15.56
C SER A 42 -4.78 33.11 15.48
N ALA A 43 -4.41 32.31 16.48
CA ALA A 43 -4.92 30.98 16.71
C ALA A 43 -6.42 31.00 17.05
N SER A 44 -7.24 30.34 16.25
CA SER A 44 -8.47 29.70 16.71
C SER A 44 -9.10 28.86 15.59
N THR A 45 -8.58 27.66 15.37
CA THR A 45 -9.40 26.51 14.98
C THR A 45 -8.57 25.26 15.09
N SER A 46 -9.03 24.32 15.93
CA SER A 46 -8.46 22.99 16.06
C SER A 46 -8.48 22.26 14.72
N LEU A 47 -7.38 22.31 13.98
CA LEU A 47 -7.16 21.49 12.80
C LEU A 47 -6.96 20.05 13.28
N THR A 48 -8.04 19.27 13.28
CA THR A 48 -7.92 17.82 13.39
C THR A 48 -7.13 17.32 12.17
N LEU A 49 -6.36 16.23 12.33
CA LEU A 49 -5.50 15.63 11.29
C LEU A 49 -6.23 15.40 9.93
N SER A 50 -7.57 15.29 9.98
CA SER A 50 -8.47 15.22 8.83
C SER A 50 -8.40 16.45 7.91
N ASN A 51 -8.25 17.65 8.46
CA ASN A 51 -8.26 18.91 7.71
C ASN A 51 -6.96 19.12 6.92
N CYS A 52 -5.83 18.62 7.42
CA CYS A 52 -4.54 18.72 6.72
C CYS A 52 -4.50 17.84 5.47
N HIS A 53 -5.14 16.67 5.49
CA HIS A 53 -5.23 15.78 4.33
C HIS A 53 -6.12 16.37 3.22
N ALA A 54 -7.22 17.01 3.61
CA ALA A 54 -8.09 17.74 2.70
C ALA A 54 -7.35 18.92 2.07
N LEU A 55 -6.60 19.70 2.86
CA LEU A 55 -5.80 20.83 2.37
C LEU A 55 -4.71 20.42 1.37
N ILE A 56 -4.03 19.29 1.57
CA ILE A 56 -3.00 18.80 0.62
C ILE A 56 -3.64 18.31 -0.68
N ALA A 57 -4.75 17.55 -0.59
CA ALA A 57 -5.47 17.11 -1.78
C ALA A 57 -6.09 18.31 -2.54
N ASP A 58 -6.63 19.28 -1.81
CA ASP A 58 -7.20 20.50 -2.36
C ASP A 58 -6.12 21.42 -2.95
N CYS A 59 -4.93 21.52 -2.34
CA CYS A 59 -3.76 22.19 -2.94
C CYS A 59 -3.27 21.47 -4.19
N ALA A 60 -3.20 20.13 -4.19
CA ALA A 60 -2.81 19.36 -5.37
C ALA A 60 -3.83 19.52 -6.52
N LEU A 61 -5.14 19.54 -6.19
CA LEU A 61 -6.21 19.80 -7.14
C LEU A 61 -6.22 21.24 -7.64
N ARG A 62 -5.93 22.20 -6.77
CA ARG A 62 -5.83 23.62 -7.09
C ARG A 62 -4.60 23.89 -7.97
N CYS A 63 -3.50 23.18 -7.75
CA CYS A 63 -2.35 23.11 -8.67
C CYS A 63 -2.72 22.46 -10.00
N VAL A 64 -3.45 21.34 -10.02
CA VAL A 64 -3.93 20.74 -11.30
C VAL A 64 -4.79 21.72 -12.08
N LYS A 65 -5.66 22.45 -11.38
CA LYS A 65 -6.58 23.43 -11.96
C LYS A 65 -5.84 24.68 -12.47
N SER A 66 -4.77 25.11 -11.81
CA SER A 66 -3.97 26.29 -12.20
C SER A 66 -2.91 25.98 -13.26
N LEU A 67 -2.31 24.79 -13.25
CA LEU A 67 -1.27 24.37 -14.19
C LEU A 67 -1.82 23.78 -15.50
N GLN A 68 -3.14 23.66 -15.68
CA GLN A 68 -3.79 22.91 -16.77
C GLN A 68 -3.19 21.50 -16.96
N MET A 69 -2.64 20.95 -15.89
CA MET A 69 -1.87 19.72 -15.96
C MET A 69 -2.84 18.55 -15.89
N PRO A 70 -2.79 17.60 -16.83
CA PRO A 70 -3.64 16.44 -16.73
C PRO A 70 -3.35 15.62 -15.48
N VAL A 71 -4.39 15.02 -14.90
CA VAL A 71 -4.28 14.29 -13.63
C VAL A 71 -3.22 13.18 -13.67
N TRP A 72 -3.00 12.55 -14.83
CA TRP A 72 -1.99 11.50 -14.99
C TRP A 72 -0.55 12.03 -14.82
N VAL A 73 -0.27 13.27 -15.24
CA VAL A 73 1.05 13.90 -15.06
C VAL A 73 1.28 14.23 -13.57
N LEU A 74 0.25 14.67 -12.86
CA LEU A 74 0.32 14.83 -11.40
C LEU A 74 0.65 13.49 -10.73
N LEU A 75 -0.01 12.40 -11.13
CA LEU A 75 0.21 11.09 -10.54
C LEU A 75 1.62 10.55 -10.81
N GLU A 76 2.21 10.85 -11.97
CA GLU A 76 3.60 10.47 -12.29
C GLU A 76 4.62 11.22 -11.42
N ALA A 77 4.35 12.47 -11.04
CA ALA A 77 5.22 13.29 -10.21
C ALA A 77 4.96 13.15 -8.69
N SER A 78 3.91 12.43 -8.29
CA SER A 78 3.44 12.39 -6.89
C SER A 78 4.00 11.22 -6.10
N GLU A 79 4.31 11.47 -4.83
CA GLU A 79 4.59 10.41 -3.87
C GLU A 79 3.35 9.52 -3.62
N PHE A 80 3.58 8.27 -3.24
CA PHE A 80 2.51 7.30 -2.98
C PHE A 80 1.51 7.77 -1.91
N GLY A 81 1.96 8.57 -0.93
CA GLY A 81 1.07 9.16 0.07
C GLY A 81 0.08 10.16 -0.52
N VAL A 82 0.52 10.98 -1.47
CA VAL A 82 -0.33 11.95 -2.18
C VAL A 82 -1.33 11.21 -3.05
N LEU A 83 -0.88 10.18 -3.78
CA LEU A 83 -1.75 9.29 -4.55
C LEU A 83 -2.86 8.66 -3.70
N ALA A 84 -2.52 8.13 -2.51
CA ALA A 84 -3.51 7.53 -1.62
C ALA A 84 -4.55 8.55 -1.12
N ASN A 85 -4.12 9.79 -0.83
CA ASN A 85 -5.04 10.87 -0.44
C ASN A 85 -5.92 11.32 -1.61
N PHE A 86 -5.36 11.41 -2.81
CA PHE A 86 -6.13 11.69 -4.03
C PHE A 86 -7.18 10.59 -4.28
N TRP A 87 -6.83 9.32 -4.03
CA TRP A 87 -7.78 8.21 -4.11
C TRP A 87 -8.96 8.37 -3.14
N LEU A 88 -8.69 8.81 -1.91
CA LEU A 88 -9.73 9.13 -0.92
C LEU A 88 -10.63 10.27 -1.39
N PHE A 89 -10.03 11.36 -1.85
CA PHE A 89 -10.76 12.50 -2.40
C PHE A 89 -11.72 12.04 -3.51
N CYS A 90 -11.22 11.24 -4.46
CA CYS A 90 -12.04 10.68 -5.52
C CYS A 90 -13.18 9.79 -4.99
N SER A 91 -12.92 8.96 -3.98
CA SER A 91 -13.94 8.10 -3.37
C SER A 91 -15.08 8.91 -2.74
N GLN A 92 -14.76 10.03 -2.08
CA GLN A 92 -15.73 10.93 -1.47
C GLN A 92 -16.48 11.71 -2.55
N ARG A 93 -15.77 12.23 -3.55
CA ARG A 93 -16.33 13.03 -4.64
C ARG A 93 -17.34 12.27 -5.51
N TRP A 94 -17.19 10.95 -5.61
CA TRP A 94 -18.08 10.08 -6.39
C TRP A 94 -18.90 9.11 -5.53
N GLU A 95 -18.85 9.25 -4.20
CA GLU A 95 -19.56 8.39 -3.25
C GLU A 95 -19.33 6.89 -3.50
N ASP A 96 -18.11 6.53 -3.90
CA ASP A 96 -17.72 5.16 -4.23
C ASP A 96 -17.15 4.46 -3.00
N SER A 97 -18.01 3.68 -2.34
CA SER A 97 -17.66 2.90 -1.14
C SER A 97 -16.52 1.91 -1.38
N ARG A 98 -16.43 1.30 -2.57
CA ARG A 98 -15.35 0.37 -2.91
C ARG A 98 -14.02 1.12 -3.02
N MET A 99 -14.00 2.28 -3.67
CA MET A 99 -12.78 3.11 -3.72
C MET A 99 -12.35 3.58 -2.33
N MET A 100 -13.31 3.88 -1.45
CA MET A 100 -13.02 4.24 -0.06
C MET A 100 -12.38 3.07 0.69
N GLN A 101 -12.88 1.84 0.52
CA GLN A 101 -12.24 0.64 1.08
C GLN A 101 -10.84 0.44 0.49
N GLU A 102 -10.67 0.58 -0.82
CA GLU A 102 -9.37 0.51 -1.50
C GLU A 102 -8.37 1.53 -0.92
N HIS A 103 -8.80 2.75 -0.54
CA HIS A 103 -7.95 3.74 0.15
C HIS A 103 -7.39 3.20 1.47
N TYR A 104 -8.22 2.58 2.31
CA TYR A 104 -7.76 2.03 3.59
C TYR A 104 -6.77 0.88 3.40
N VAL A 105 -6.93 0.09 2.34
CA VAL A 105 -5.94 -0.93 1.99
C VAL A 105 -4.62 -0.26 1.52
N LEU A 106 -4.69 0.80 0.70
CA LEU A 106 -3.51 1.56 0.27
C LEU A 106 -2.76 2.20 1.45
N LYS A 107 -3.44 2.59 2.53
CA LYS A 107 -2.78 3.04 3.77
C LYS A 107 -1.89 1.95 4.37
N SER A 108 -2.35 0.69 4.40
CA SER A 108 -1.53 -0.43 4.86
C SER A 108 -0.35 -0.71 3.92
N VAL A 109 -0.54 -0.56 2.61
CA VAL A 109 0.55 -0.67 1.61
C VAL A 109 1.61 0.41 1.84
N LYS A 110 1.18 1.67 2.06
CA LYS A 110 2.08 2.78 2.39
C LYS A 110 2.90 2.47 3.64
N ALA A 111 2.24 1.98 4.70
CA ALA A 111 2.91 1.64 5.95
C ALA A 111 3.94 0.52 5.78
N LEU A 112 3.63 -0.51 4.98
CA LEU A 112 4.60 -1.58 4.67
C LEU A 112 5.80 -1.03 3.91
N ARG A 113 5.55 -0.29 2.82
CA ARG A 113 6.59 0.30 1.98
C ARG A 113 7.53 1.17 2.81
N ASN A 114 6.98 2.02 3.67
CA ASN A 114 7.76 2.89 4.54
C ASN A 114 8.61 2.08 5.52
N ALA A 115 8.06 1.02 6.11
CA ALA A 115 8.83 0.16 7.00
C ALA A 115 10.02 -0.49 6.29
N VAL A 116 9.83 -0.97 5.06
CA VAL A 116 10.91 -1.55 4.25
C VAL A 116 11.95 -0.49 3.85
N SER A 117 11.52 0.70 3.43
CA SER A 117 12.47 1.77 3.05
C SER A 117 13.30 2.29 4.23
N HIS A 118 12.77 2.20 5.45
CA HIS A 118 13.50 2.53 6.68
C HIS A 118 14.31 1.34 7.24
N GLY A 119 14.40 0.21 6.52
CA GLY A 119 15.19 -0.95 6.93
C GLY A 119 14.61 -1.75 8.08
N SER A 120 13.30 -1.63 8.36
CA SER A 120 12.65 -2.42 9.41
C SER A 120 12.65 -3.91 9.07
N CYS A 121 13.13 -4.75 9.99
CA CYS A 121 13.02 -6.20 9.85
C CYS A 121 11.55 -6.64 9.99
N ILE A 122 10.93 -7.02 8.87
CA ILE A 122 9.51 -7.43 8.83
C ILE A 122 9.30 -8.71 9.64
N VAL A 123 10.25 -9.64 9.58
CA VAL A 123 10.16 -10.97 10.22
C VAL A 123 10.05 -10.86 11.74
N ASN A 124 10.68 -9.85 12.34
CA ASN A 124 10.57 -9.60 13.78
C ASN A 124 9.12 -9.34 14.22
N GLY A 125 8.27 -8.86 13.32
CA GLY A 125 6.86 -8.62 13.61
C GLY A 125 5.96 -9.86 13.53
N PHE A 126 6.47 -11.05 13.17
CA PHE A 126 5.65 -12.25 12.96
C PHE A 126 5.30 -12.99 14.26
N GLY A 127 6.10 -12.80 15.31
CA GLY A 127 5.94 -13.47 16.60
C GLY A 127 4.67 -13.10 17.35
N SER A 128 4.38 -13.83 18.43
CA SER A 128 3.24 -13.58 19.32
C SER A 128 3.33 -12.24 20.05
N SER A 129 4.54 -11.70 20.20
CA SER A 129 4.83 -10.34 20.69
C SER A 129 4.74 -9.26 19.60
N GLY A 130 4.43 -9.63 18.37
CA GLY A 130 4.28 -8.70 17.25
C GLY A 130 3.11 -7.74 17.46
N GLU A 131 3.28 -6.52 16.99
CA GLU A 131 2.26 -5.47 17.08
C GLU A 131 0.96 -5.92 16.41
N LEU A 132 -0.16 -5.69 17.11
CA LEU A 132 -1.49 -5.94 16.56
C LEU A 132 -1.92 -4.75 15.72
N ALA A 133 -2.56 -5.02 14.58
CA ALA A 133 -3.19 -3.97 13.79
C ALA A 133 -4.27 -3.28 14.63
N GLY A 134 -4.15 -1.97 14.83
CA GLY A 134 -5.18 -1.13 15.44
C GLY A 134 -6.46 -0.97 14.60
N TYR A 135 -6.59 -1.78 13.54
CA TYR A 135 -7.70 -1.80 12.61
C TYR A 135 -8.10 -3.24 12.28
N ARG A 136 -9.37 -3.43 11.92
CA ARG A 136 -9.85 -4.75 11.47
C ARG A 136 -9.34 -5.03 10.05
N PRO A 137 -9.07 -6.30 9.70
CA PRO A 137 -8.78 -6.68 8.32
C PRO A 137 -9.87 -6.16 7.39
N ASN A 138 -9.47 -5.55 6.27
CA ASN A 138 -10.40 -4.96 5.32
C ASN A 138 -11.32 -6.04 4.73
N GLU A 139 -12.60 -5.70 4.52
CA GLU A 139 -13.60 -6.61 3.95
C GLU A 139 -13.19 -7.11 2.56
N LEU A 140 -12.62 -6.23 1.73
CA LEU A 140 -12.13 -6.59 0.39
C LEU A 140 -11.11 -7.75 0.42
N ILE A 141 -10.23 -7.75 1.41
CA ILE A 141 -9.23 -8.81 1.60
C ILE A 141 -9.91 -10.08 2.07
N THR A 142 -10.80 -9.96 3.05
CA THR A 142 -11.51 -11.10 3.64
C THR A 142 -12.39 -11.82 2.61
N ASP A 143 -13.13 -11.06 1.82
CA ASP A 143 -14.01 -11.57 0.77
C ASP A 143 -13.21 -12.18 -0.38
N SER A 144 -12.09 -11.55 -0.77
CA SER A 144 -11.19 -12.11 -1.77
C SER A 144 -10.63 -13.47 -1.34
N LEU A 145 -10.22 -13.62 -0.07
CA LEU A 145 -9.73 -14.89 0.46
C LEU A 145 -10.83 -15.96 0.51
N ASN A 146 -12.05 -15.57 0.92
CA ASN A 146 -13.20 -16.48 0.94
C ASN A 146 -13.53 -16.97 -0.48
N THR A 147 -13.54 -16.06 -1.45
CA THR A 147 -13.80 -16.37 -2.88
C THR A 147 -12.74 -17.31 -3.45
N ALA A 148 -11.50 -17.20 -3.00
CA ALA A 148 -10.41 -18.09 -3.36
C ALA A 148 -10.43 -19.45 -2.63
N GLY A 149 -11.46 -19.73 -1.82
CA GLY A 149 -11.61 -20.99 -1.09
C GLY A 149 -10.81 -21.10 0.21
N MET A 150 -10.15 -20.02 0.66
CA MET A 150 -9.43 -20.04 1.92
C MET A 150 -10.39 -19.95 3.11
N ARG A 151 -10.55 -21.04 3.87
CA ARG A 151 -11.48 -21.12 5.01
C ARG A 151 -11.24 -20.04 6.08
N ASN A 152 -12.31 -19.47 6.63
CA ASN A 152 -12.27 -18.48 7.70
C ASN A 152 -12.00 -19.08 9.09
N THR A 153 -10.78 -19.54 9.30
CA THR A 153 -10.35 -20.17 10.56
C THR A 153 -9.98 -19.14 11.64
N LYS A 154 -9.96 -19.56 12.91
CA LYS A 154 -9.43 -18.75 14.03
C LYS A 154 -7.99 -18.33 13.75
N THR A 155 -7.16 -19.25 13.24
CA THR A 155 -5.76 -19.00 12.88
C THR A 155 -5.61 -17.94 11.79
N ARG A 156 -6.42 -18.01 10.72
CA ARG A 156 -6.43 -16.97 9.65
C ARG A 156 -6.72 -15.60 10.23
N ARG A 157 -7.77 -15.49 11.07
CA ARG A 157 -8.15 -14.22 11.70
C ARG A 157 -7.07 -13.69 12.64
N ALA A 158 -6.43 -14.56 13.43
CA ALA A 158 -5.32 -14.18 14.29
C ALA A 158 -4.11 -13.66 13.49
N ARG A 159 -3.75 -14.35 12.40
CA ARG A 159 -2.67 -13.91 11.51
C ARG A 159 -3.00 -12.57 10.84
N LEU A 160 -4.22 -12.38 10.33
CA LEU A 160 -4.62 -11.09 9.74
C LEU A 160 -4.74 -9.94 10.77
N ARG A 161 -4.82 -10.23 12.07
CA ARG A 161 -4.75 -9.22 13.14
C ARG A 161 -3.33 -8.77 13.45
N ASN A 162 -2.31 -9.53 13.08
CA ASN A 162 -0.92 -9.09 13.22
C ASN A 162 -0.63 -7.96 12.22
N LEU A 163 0.02 -6.88 12.66
CA LEU A 163 0.22 -5.69 11.85
C LEU A 163 1.00 -5.97 10.58
N ARG A 164 2.14 -6.69 10.67
CA ARG A 164 2.99 -6.99 9.51
C ARG A 164 2.29 -7.92 8.54
N MET A 165 1.59 -8.94 9.05
CA MET A 165 0.80 -9.84 8.20
C MET A 165 -0.34 -9.12 7.48
N SER A 166 -1.06 -8.24 8.17
CA SER A 166 -2.13 -7.43 7.58
C SER A 166 -1.60 -6.52 6.46
N GLN A 167 -0.45 -5.88 6.70
CA GLN A 167 0.24 -5.05 5.72
C GLN A 167 0.73 -5.84 4.48
N ILE A 168 1.31 -7.02 4.68
CA ILE A 168 1.71 -7.92 3.58
C ILE A 168 0.48 -8.37 2.79
N ALA A 169 -0.58 -8.80 3.47
CA ALA A 169 -1.82 -9.24 2.83
C ALA A 169 -2.45 -8.11 2.00
N ALA A 170 -2.52 -6.89 2.55
CA ALA A 170 -2.98 -5.71 1.84
C ALA A 170 -2.18 -5.44 0.57
N THR A 171 -0.86 -5.58 0.63
CA THR A 171 0.04 -5.33 -0.51
C THR A 171 -0.15 -6.37 -1.62
N LEU A 172 -0.19 -7.66 -1.27
CA LEU A 172 -0.44 -8.74 -2.24
C LEU A 172 -1.83 -8.60 -2.88
N TYR A 173 -2.86 -8.34 -2.06
CA TYR A 173 -4.21 -8.11 -2.56
C TYR A 173 -4.28 -6.91 -3.51
N MET A 174 -3.69 -5.75 -3.15
CA MET A 174 -3.74 -4.56 -4.01
C MET A 174 -2.96 -4.75 -5.30
N SER A 175 -1.84 -5.46 -5.26
CA SER A 175 -1.13 -5.88 -6.48
C SER A 175 -2.07 -6.71 -7.37
N ALA A 176 -2.70 -7.76 -6.85
CA ALA A 176 -3.64 -8.53 -7.65
C ALA A 176 -4.84 -7.70 -8.15
N ALA A 177 -5.44 -6.87 -7.31
CA ALA A 177 -6.67 -6.14 -7.62
C ALA A 177 -6.47 -4.97 -8.59
N LEU A 178 -5.35 -4.25 -8.49
CA LEU A 178 -5.08 -3.05 -9.29
C LEU A 178 -4.17 -3.28 -10.49
N CYS A 179 -3.46 -4.41 -10.61
CA CYS A 179 -2.61 -4.69 -11.77
C CYS A 179 -3.42 -5.37 -12.91
N PRO A 180 -3.84 -4.66 -13.98
CA PRO A 180 -4.52 -5.32 -15.11
C PRO A 180 -3.54 -5.96 -16.12
N ASN A 181 -2.28 -5.52 -16.15
CA ASN A 181 -1.29 -5.98 -17.13
C ASN A 181 -0.81 -7.39 -16.80
N ARG A 182 -0.99 -8.33 -17.75
CA ARG A 182 -0.55 -9.72 -17.62
C ARG A 182 0.97 -9.84 -17.46
N GLY A 183 1.75 -9.12 -18.27
CA GLY A 183 3.21 -9.19 -18.23
C GLY A 183 3.77 -8.76 -16.87
N THR A 184 3.21 -7.72 -16.27
CA THR A 184 3.62 -7.29 -14.93
C THR A 184 3.22 -8.29 -13.85
N ARG A 185 2.01 -8.87 -13.94
CA ARG A 185 1.60 -9.95 -13.03
C ARG A 185 2.53 -11.14 -13.09
N THR A 186 2.97 -11.53 -14.30
CA THR A 186 3.97 -12.58 -14.49
C THR A 186 5.29 -12.22 -13.84
N ARG A 187 5.79 -10.98 -14.00
CA ARG A 187 7.02 -10.52 -13.31
C ARG A 187 6.88 -10.55 -11.79
N HIS A 188 5.76 -10.11 -11.24
CA HIS A 188 5.50 -10.18 -9.80
C HIS A 188 5.47 -11.64 -9.32
N ALA A 189 4.88 -12.56 -10.09
CA ALA A 189 4.86 -13.97 -9.75
C ALA A 189 6.25 -14.61 -9.77
N ILE A 190 7.06 -14.33 -10.81
CA ILE A 190 8.46 -14.75 -10.88
C ILE A 190 9.23 -14.25 -9.66
N PHE A 191 9.16 -12.95 -9.36
CA PHE A 191 9.87 -12.36 -8.23
C PHE A 191 9.44 -12.97 -6.89
N MET A 192 8.14 -13.17 -6.67
CA MET A 192 7.65 -13.80 -5.44
C MET A 192 8.05 -15.28 -5.34
N ASN A 193 8.17 -15.97 -6.48
CA ASN A 193 8.69 -17.34 -6.52
C ASN A 193 10.18 -17.39 -6.17
N ASP A 194 10.99 -16.47 -6.69
CA ASP A 194 12.41 -16.38 -6.36
C ASP A 194 12.62 -16.11 -4.87
N VAL A 195 11.81 -15.22 -4.29
CA VAL A 195 11.82 -14.94 -2.84
C VAL A 195 11.42 -16.18 -2.03
N ARG A 196 10.42 -16.96 -2.51
CA ARG A 196 10.02 -18.22 -1.87
C ARG A 196 11.16 -19.24 -1.87
N VAL A 197 11.77 -19.48 -3.04
CA VAL A 197 12.92 -20.40 -3.19
C VAL A 197 14.07 -19.97 -2.28
N TYR A 198 14.40 -18.68 -2.25
CA TYR A 198 15.42 -18.16 -1.35
C TYR A 198 15.08 -18.43 0.12
N ALA A 199 13.86 -18.09 0.56
CA ALA A 199 13.43 -18.29 1.94
C ALA A 199 13.47 -19.78 2.36
N GLU A 200 13.04 -20.68 1.47
CA GLU A 200 13.08 -22.13 1.70
C GLU A 200 14.53 -22.67 1.76
N SER A 201 15.43 -22.15 0.93
CA SER A 201 16.87 -22.50 1.01
C SER A 201 17.49 -22.11 2.36
N GLN A 202 16.99 -21.03 2.97
CA GLN A 202 17.42 -20.52 4.26
C GLN A 202 16.58 -21.06 5.43
N SER A 203 15.76 -22.09 5.20
CA SER A 203 14.83 -22.63 6.21
C SER A 203 15.52 -23.12 7.49
N HIS A 204 16.78 -23.54 7.39
CA HIS A 204 17.60 -23.92 8.55
C HIS A 204 17.69 -22.78 9.59
N LEU A 205 17.71 -21.51 9.16
CA LEU A 205 17.84 -20.34 10.03
C LEU A 205 16.64 -20.13 10.97
N PHE A 206 15.47 -20.63 10.60
CA PHE A 206 14.23 -20.48 11.38
C PHE A 206 13.54 -21.82 11.67
N SER A 207 14.25 -22.93 11.46
CA SER A 207 13.77 -24.29 11.69
C SER A 207 13.32 -24.53 13.14
N SER A 208 14.00 -23.90 14.10
CA SER A 208 13.68 -23.98 15.53
C SER A 208 12.50 -23.08 15.96
N ASN A 209 12.04 -22.17 15.11
CA ASN A 209 10.98 -21.22 15.45
C ASN A 209 9.71 -21.49 14.64
N ASP A 210 8.85 -22.33 15.20
CA ASP A 210 7.56 -22.71 14.63
C ASP A 210 6.70 -21.50 14.23
N ASN A 211 6.73 -20.41 14.99
CA ASN A 211 5.93 -19.24 14.66
C ASN A 211 6.36 -18.61 13.33
N VAL A 212 7.68 -18.49 13.11
CA VAL A 212 8.24 -17.96 11.87
C VAL A 212 7.94 -18.91 10.70
N LYS A 213 8.08 -20.22 10.90
CA LYS A 213 7.72 -21.23 9.89
C LYS A 213 6.24 -21.12 9.47
N TYR A 214 5.32 -21.18 10.42
CA TYR A 214 3.88 -21.06 10.14
C TYR A 214 3.49 -19.68 9.57
N SER A 215 4.29 -18.65 9.84
CA SER A 215 4.12 -17.32 9.26
C SER A 215 4.44 -17.33 7.77
N PHE A 216 5.57 -17.92 7.38
CA PHE A 216 5.91 -18.09 5.96
C PHE A 216 4.90 -18.98 5.25
N ASP A 217 4.47 -20.10 5.85
CA ASP A 217 3.42 -20.96 5.27
C ASP A 217 2.12 -20.18 5.01
N PHE A 218 1.77 -19.26 5.92
CA PHE A 218 0.61 -18.40 5.73
C PHE A 218 0.83 -17.39 4.59
N ILE A 219 2.01 -16.76 4.53
CA ILE A 219 2.35 -15.82 3.45
C ILE A 219 2.33 -16.53 2.09
N TRP A 220 2.86 -17.74 1.98
CA TRP A 220 2.85 -18.49 0.73
C TRP A 220 1.44 -18.81 0.25
N LYS A 221 0.53 -19.17 1.16
CA LYS A 221 -0.89 -19.32 0.82
C LYS A 221 -1.51 -18.02 0.30
N LEU A 222 -1.13 -16.86 0.82
CA LEU A 222 -1.59 -15.57 0.30
C LEU A 222 -1.03 -15.28 -1.10
N VAL A 223 0.25 -15.63 -1.33
CA VAL A 223 0.90 -15.51 -2.64
C VAL A 223 0.21 -16.40 -3.66
N ASP A 224 -0.09 -17.66 -3.33
CA ASP A 224 -0.77 -18.58 -4.24
C ASP A 224 -2.17 -18.08 -4.64
N VAL A 225 -2.84 -17.35 -3.75
CA VAL A 225 -4.16 -16.76 -4.05
C VAL A 225 -4.04 -15.54 -4.97
N TRP A 226 -3.15 -14.60 -4.66
CA TRP A 226 -3.14 -13.29 -5.31
C TRP A 226 -2.09 -13.12 -6.42
N VAL A 227 -0.95 -13.78 -6.28
CA VAL A 227 0.19 -13.70 -7.20
C VAL A 227 0.69 -15.11 -7.55
N PRO A 228 -0.18 -16.01 -8.08
CA PRO A 228 0.25 -17.36 -8.43
C PRO A 228 1.22 -17.34 -9.61
N MET A 229 2.21 -18.21 -9.54
CA MET A 229 3.02 -18.60 -10.70
C MET A 229 2.10 -19.37 -11.66
N ARG A 230 1.96 -18.88 -12.89
CA ARG A 230 1.11 -19.46 -13.94
C ARG A 230 1.94 -19.76 -15.17
#